data_AF-A0A714UH23-F1
#
_entry.id   AF-A0A714UH23-F1
#
_cell.length_a   1.000
_cell.length_b   1.000
_cell.length_c   1.000
_cell.angle_alpha   90.00
_cell.angle_beta   90.00
_cell.angle_gamma   90.00
#
_symmetry.space_group_name_H-M   'P 1'
#
loop_
_entity.id
_entity.type
_entity.pdbx_description
1 polymer ?
#
loop_
_entity_poly.entity_id
_entity_poly.type
_entity_poly.pdbx_seq_one_letter_code
_entity_poly.pdbx_strand_id
1 'polypeptide(L)'
;MHSYSKHDTFKTFFNNTNKKNKMKHQKVNIVKKNGEFSLSLLSFKLVHIKRTQENKRSINYYWNSRTKEVICGSGSLRNHHSIPSIAHLFNYKKKTCDLSREEIQLGDSVCVLFNTTAALFLFGSIVGVDKLKKETYFHILPHDKNFPFQRNHVIKVKHQKDNIFLLRDGKNERYEYMATKNLVFAKYQYQVEFAEMVISYIKSTQLIINYVSDKNKTINEKTILECHKALFGHIYDWAGEYRNHPVVVGDKERPTMEHNEVKKSLKACLRGCTKKELSKINSKAELVHKLATLHAEIAWIHPFQDGNGRSIRLFLQIVATTMGYEFDMEKLDGDVRNKRAYHYAVRRAIHDSNRNLIALISRAIKEL
;
A
#
# COMPACT_ATOMS: atom_id res chain seq x y z
N MET A 1 -11.71 12.80 15.97
CA MET A 1 -12.47 12.19 17.09
C MET A 1 -13.00 10.86 16.57
N HIS A 2 -12.65 9.66 17.03
CA HIS A 2 -12.12 9.16 18.29
C HIS A 2 -10.83 8.35 18.07
N SER A 3 -9.77 8.66 18.82
CA SER A 3 -8.60 7.81 18.96
C SER A 3 -8.91 6.69 19.95
N TYR A 4 -9.40 5.55 19.46
CA TYR A 4 -9.36 4.33 20.27
C TYR A 4 -7.90 3.91 20.43
N SER A 5 -7.38 4.06 21.64
CA SER A 5 -6.13 3.48 22.11
C SER A 5 -6.06 2.01 21.70
N LYS A 6 -5.15 1.66 20.76
CA LYS A 6 -4.83 0.26 20.37
C LYS A 6 -4.27 -0.58 21.55
N HIS A 7 -4.16 -0.02 22.76
CA HIS A 7 -3.52 -0.65 23.91
C HIS A 7 -4.47 -1.35 24.90
N ASP A 8 -5.78 -1.09 24.87
CA ASP A 8 -6.67 -1.53 25.97
C ASP A 8 -7.31 -2.92 25.81
N THR A 9 -7.20 -3.58 24.67
CA THR A 9 -7.71 -4.96 24.48
C THR A 9 -6.73 -6.06 24.90
N PHE A 10 -5.52 -5.73 25.34
CA PHE A 10 -4.47 -6.72 25.69
C PHE A 10 -4.60 -7.35 27.08
N LYS A 11 -5.39 -6.74 27.98
CA LYS A 11 -5.52 -7.21 29.38
C LYS A 11 -6.28 -8.53 29.53
N THR A 12 -6.87 -9.08 28.46
CA THR A 12 -7.68 -10.32 28.52
C THR A 12 -6.89 -11.60 28.20
N PHE A 13 -5.80 -11.55 27.44
CA PHE A 13 -5.07 -12.77 27.01
C PHE A 13 -3.83 -13.13 27.85
N PHE A 14 -3.18 -12.15 28.47
CA PHE A 14 -1.92 -12.35 29.20
C PHE A 14 -2.09 -12.00 30.69
N ASN A 15 -1.41 -12.74 31.57
CA ASN A 15 -1.33 -12.43 32.99
C ASN A 15 -0.18 -11.46 33.29
N ASN A 16 -0.45 -10.42 34.08
CA ASN A 16 0.61 -9.68 34.77
C ASN A 16 1.19 -10.61 35.83
N THR A 17 2.50 -10.85 35.75
CA THR A 17 3.18 -11.89 36.51
C THR A 17 3.21 -11.58 38.01
N ASN A 18 2.45 -12.32 38.80
CA ASN A 18 2.81 -12.71 40.17
C ASN A 18 2.67 -14.23 40.31
N LYS A 19 3.70 -14.86 40.90
CA LYS A 19 4.02 -16.29 40.90
C LYS A 19 2.85 -17.21 41.29
N LYS A 20 2.60 -18.28 40.49
CA LYS A 20 2.52 -19.69 40.97
C LYS A 20 2.38 -20.78 39.88
N ASN A 21 2.20 -20.45 38.59
CA ASN A 21 2.34 -21.43 37.50
C ASN A 21 3.00 -20.79 36.28
N LYS A 22 4.32 -20.94 36.12
CA LYS A 22 5.03 -20.50 34.89
C LYS A 22 4.63 -21.45 33.76
N MET A 23 4.05 -20.90 32.69
CA MET A 23 3.82 -21.65 31.45
C MET A 23 5.13 -22.29 30.97
N LYS A 24 5.07 -23.57 30.59
CA LYS A 24 6.21 -24.28 29.98
C LYS A 24 6.07 -24.28 28.46
N HIS A 25 7.08 -23.77 27.76
CA HIS A 25 7.23 -23.97 26.31
C HIS A 25 7.84 -25.34 26.07
N GLN A 26 7.07 -26.26 25.49
CA GLN A 26 7.54 -27.59 25.14
C GLN A 26 8.20 -27.53 23.76
N LYS A 27 9.50 -27.76 23.69
CA LYS A 27 10.22 -27.76 22.40
C LYS A 27 9.65 -28.84 21.48
N VAL A 28 9.25 -28.44 20.28
CA VAL A 28 8.84 -29.36 19.22
C VAL A 28 10.10 -29.92 18.56
N ASN A 29 10.24 -31.24 18.56
CA ASN A 29 11.30 -31.92 17.82
C ASN A 29 10.89 -32.05 16.35
N ILE A 30 11.74 -31.61 15.44
CA ILE A 30 11.54 -31.79 13.99
C ILE A 30 12.63 -32.72 13.47
N VAL A 31 12.22 -33.78 12.80
CA VAL A 31 13.13 -34.71 12.13
C VAL A 31 13.79 -33.99 10.96
N LYS A 32 15.12 -33.89 10.99
CA LYS A 32 15.91 -33.34 9.89
C LYS A 32 16.54 -34.49 9.11
N LYS A 33 16.22 -34.64 7.83
CA LYS A 33 16.85 -35.63 6.95
C LYS A 33 17.92 -34.92 6.12
N ASN A 34 19.19 -35.23 6.33
CA ASN A 34 20.32 -34.54 5.66
C ASN A 34 20.30 -33.01 5.82
N GLY A 35 19.85 -32.51 6.99
CA GLY A 35 19.70 -31.07 7.25
C GLY A 35 18.41 -30.45 6.72
N GLU A 36 17.62 -31.18 5.93
CA GLU A 36 16.34 -30.74 5.37
C GLU A 36 15.19 -30.96 6.33
N PHE A 37 14.22 -30.05 6.32
CA PHE A 37 12.99 -30.20 7.09
C PHE A 37 11.83 -29.40 6.48
N SER A 38 10.61 -29.82 6.82
CA SER A 38 9.36 -29.11 6.52
C SER A 38 8.67 -28.80 7.84
N LEU A 39 8.17 -27.57 7.98
CA LEU A 39 7.41 -27.14 9.14
C LEU A 39 6.18 -26.36 8.70
N SER A 40 5.00 -26.78 9.19
CA SER A 40 3.76 -26.02 9.05
C SER A 40 3.23 -25.61 10.42
N LEU A 41 2.89 -24.33 10.57
CA LEU A 41 2.21 -23.80 11.74
C LEU A 41 0.76 -24.27 11.84
N LEU A 42 0.17 -24.72 10.72
CA LEU A 42 -1.22 -25.17 10.66
C LEU A 42 -1.43 -26.53 11.36
N SER A 43 -0.36 -27.27 11.61
CA SER A 43 -0.38 -28.51 12.39
C SER A 43 -0.62 -28.27 13.89
N PHE A 44 -0.66 -27.01 14.34
CA PHE A 44 -0.86 -26.64 15.74
C PHE A 44 -2.10 -25.77 15.90
N LYS A 45 -2.86 -25.97 16.99
CA LYS A 45 -3.93 -25.02 17.38
C LYS A 45 -3.34 -23.67 17.80
N LEU A 46 -2.27 -23.73 18.59
CA LEU A 46 -1.51 -22.58 19.08
C LEU A 46 -0.06 -23.00 19.26
N VAL A 47 0.89 -22.22 18.74
CA VAL A 47 2.32 -22.55 18.80
C VAL A 47 3.17 -21.31 19.05
N HIS A 48 4.16 -21.41 19.93
CA HIS A 48 5.14 -20.37 20.18
C HIS A 48 6.19 -20.36 19.06
N ILE A 49 6.17 -19.30 18.25
CA ILE A 49 6.92 -19.24 16.99
C ILE A 49 8.23 -18.44 17.06
N LYS A 50 8.31 -17.42 17.91
CA LYS A 50 9.51 -16.59 18.10
C LYS A 50 9.44 -15.77 19.38
N ARG A 51 10.62 -15.34 19.85
CA ARG A 51 10.80 -14.46 21.01
C ARG A 51 11.73 -13.31 20.63
N THR A 52 11.34 -12.08 20.91
CA THR A 52 12.16 -10.88 20.67
C THR A 52 12.26 -10.02 21.93
N GLN A 53 13.17 -9.04 21.93
CA GLN A 53 13.30 -8.07 23.00
C GLN A 53 12.85 -6.67 22.54
N GLU A 54 11.84 -6.12 23.20
CA GLU A 54 11.28 -4.79 22.94
C GLU A 54 11.31 -3.96 24.22
N ASN A 55 11.90 -2.75 24.19
CA ASN A 55 11.95 -1.85 25.35
C ASN A 55 12.40 -2.55 26.66
N LYS A 56 13.46 -3.36 26.56
CA LYS A 56 14.02 -4.20 27.65
C LYS A 56 13.11 -5.34 28.15
N ARG A 57 11.95 -5.57 27.55
CA ARG A 57 11.04 -6.70 27.87
C ARG A 57 11.15 -7.80 26.83
N SER A 58 11.05 -9.05 27.28
CA SER A 58 10.92 -10.20 26.38
C SER A 58 9.48 -10.33 25.92
N ILE A 59 9.27 -10.31 24.60
CA ILE A 59 7.97 -10.49 23.95
C ILE A 59 7.96 -11.85 23.25
N ASN A 60 6.94 -12.66 23.57
CA ASN A 60 6.72 -13.94 22.92
C ASN A 60 5.63 -13.78 21.86
N TYR A 61 5.81 -14.44 20.71
CA TYR A 61 4.87 -14.45 19.59
C TYR A 61 4.33 -15.86 19.38
N TYR A 62 3.02 -15.94 19.20
CA TYR A 62 2.29 -17.18 19.07
C TYR A 62 1.44 -17.15 17.81
N TRP A 63 1.54 -18.17 16.97
CA TRP A 63 0.62 -18.35 15.86
C TRP A 63 -0.65 -19.05 16.35
N ASN A 64 -1.81 -18.46 16.07
CA ASN A 64 -3.10 -19.05 16.35
C ASN A 64 -3.77 -19.50 15.05
N SER A 65 -3.90 -20.80 14.82
CA SER A 65 -4.45 -21.33 13.56
C SER A 65 -5.97 -21.12 13.42
N ARG A 66 -6.69 -20.92 14.52
CA ARG A 66 -8.13 -20.60 14.50
C ARG A 66 -8.36 -19.18 13.98
N THR A 67 -7.62 -18.20 14.49
CA THR A 67 -7.77 -16.80 14.07
C THR A 67 -6.87 -16.42 12.89
N LYS A 68 -5.94 -17.30 12.52
CA LYS A 68 -4.97 -17.13 11.42
C LYS A 68 -4.13 -15.85 11.56
N GLU A 69 -3.64 -15.58 12.78
CA GLU A 69 -2.86 -14.39 13.07
C GLU A 69 -1.78 -14.67 14.14
N VAL A 70 -0.88 -13.70 14.31
CA VAL A 70 0.07 -13.70 15.41
C VAL A 70 -0.48 -12.94 16.62
N ILE A 71 -0.41 -13.57 17.78
CA ILE A 71 -0.71 -12.96 19.08
C ILE A 71 0.62 -12.80 19.82
N CYS A 72 0.86 -11.65 20.46
CA CYS A 72 2.10 -11.45 21.22
C CYS A 72 1.87 -10.76 22.56
N GLY A 73 2.80 -10.97 23.49
CA GLY A 73 2.75 -10.34 24.81
C GLY A 73 3.98 -10.63 25.66
N SER A 74 4.20 -9.77 26.66
CA SER A 74 5.17 -10.01 27.74
C SER A 74 4.52 -10.85 28.82
N GLY A 75 4.84 -12.15 28.90
CA GLY A 75 4.32 -13.05 29.93
C GLY A 75 3.75 -14.36 29.39
N SER A 76 2.96 -15.02 30.24
CA SER A 76 2.25 -16.26 29.93
C SER A 76 0.82 -15.98 29.47
N LEU A 77 0.37 -16.66 28.42
CA LEU A 77 -1.05 -16.72 28.04
C LEU A 77 -1.88 -17.36 29.15
N ARG A 78 -3.06 -16.80 29.42
CA ARG A 78 -4.02 -17.34 30.38
C ARG A 78 -4.52 -18.72 29.94
N ASN A 79 -4.80 -19.60 30.90
CA ASN A 79 -5.41 -20.92 30.68
C ASN A 79 -4.60 -21.89 29.78
N HIS A 80 -3.31 -21.62 29.56
CA HIS A 80 -2.41 -22.49 28.82
C HIS A 80 -1.23 -22.91 29.70
N HIS A 81 -1.18 -24.19 30.05
CA HIS A 81 -0.14 -24.73 30.94
C HIS A 81 1.10 -25.25 30.19
N SER A 82 0.90 -25.78 28.98
CA SER A 82 1.97 -26.20 28.06
C SER A 82 1.66 -25.72 26.65
N ILE A 83 2.63 -25.10 25.98
CA ILE A 83 2.50 -24.64 24.58
C ILE A 83 3.66 -25.20 23.76
N PRO A 84 3.39 -25.89 22.64
CA PRO A 84 4.41 -26.29 21.69
C PRO A 84 5.24 -25.09 21.23
N SER A 85 6.55 -25.23 21.18
CA SER A 85 7.46 -24.16 20.78
C SER A 85 8.44 -24.61 19.71
N ILE A 86 8.42 -23.88 18.61
CA ILE A 86 9.37 -23.98 17.51
C ILE A 86 10.36 -22.81 17.48
N ALA A 87 10.22 -21.84 18.39
CA ALA A 87 11.03 -20.63 18.44
C ALA A 87 12.54 -20.92 18.48
N HIS A 88 12.94 -22.05 19.07
CA HIS A 88 14.33 -22.48 19.15
C HIS A 88 14.93 -22.96 17.81
N LEU A 89 14.09 -23.19 16.79
CA LEU A 89 14.52 -23.67 15.47
C LEU A 89 14.99 -22.53 14.55
N PHE A 90 14.64 -21.29 14.89
CA PHE A 90 14.93 -20.11 14.07
C PHE A 90 15.72 -19.09 14.90
N ASN A 91 16.86 -18.67 14.36
CA ASN A 91 17.68 -17.63 14.96
C ASN A 91 17.55 -16.34 14.12
N TYR A 92 16.49 -15.57 14.39
CA TYR A 92 16.22 -14.32 13.68
C TYR A 92 17.18 -13.22 14.13
N LYS A 93 17.80 -12.52 13.17
CA LYS A 93 18.79 -11.47 13.47
C LYS A 93 18.13 -10.16 13.90
N LYS A 94 16.98 -9.85 13.31
CA LYS A 94 16.27 -8.57 13.53
C LYS A 94 15.02 -8.78 14.37
N LYS A 95 14.63 -7.72 15.10
CA LYS A 95 13.42 -7.73 15.92
C LYS A 95 12.19 -7.89 15.03
N THR A 96 11.22 -8.68 15.49
CA THR A 96 9.95 -8.89 14.77
C THR A 96 9.17 -7.60 14.50
N CYS A 97 9.23 -6.60 15.36
CA CYS A 97 8.56 -5.31 15.13
C CYS A 97 9.33 -4.35 14.21
N ASP A 98 10.59 -4.66 13.86
CA ASP A 98 11.40 -3.86 12.95
C ASP A 98 11.02 -4.18 11.51
N LEU A 99 10.14 -3.36 10.91
CA LEU A 99 9.66 -3.53 9.53
C LEU A 99 10.69 -3.09 8.47
N SER A 100 11.86 -2.57 8.86
CA SER A 100 12.94 -2.25 7.91
C SER A 100 13.80 -3.45 7.54
N ARG A 101 13.56 -4.62 8.18
CA ARG A 101 14.33 -5.84 7.91
C ARG A 101 13.97 -6.45 6.56
N GLU A 102 14.96 -7.05 5.93
CA GLU A 102 14.78 -7.91 4.76
C GLU A 102 14.42 -9.36 5.15
N GLU A 103 14.79 -9.79 6.36
CA GLU A 103 14.57 -11.14 6.85
C GLU A 103 13.07 -11.43 7.08
N ILE A 104 12.51 -12.32 6.27
CA ILE A 104 11.15 -12.85 6.44
C ILE A 104 11.12 -13.89 7.58
N GLN A 105 10.17 -13.73 8.49
CA GLN A 105 10.00 -14.55 9.67
C GLN A 105 8.64 -15.26 9.67
N LEU A 106 8.54 -16.39 10.36
CA LEU A 106 7.26 -17.06 10.59
C LEU A 106 6.25 -16.12 11.24
N GLY A 107 5.01 -16.15 10.76
CA GLY A 107 3.92 -15.30 11.17
C GLY A 107 3.88 -13.92 10.52
N ASP A 108 4.91 -13.53 9.75
CA ASP A 108 4.90 -12.24 9.06
C ASP A 108 3.81 -12.20 7.99
N SER A 109 3.24 -11.01 7.80
CA SER A 109 2.34 -10.73 6.69
C SER A 109 3.13 -10.13 5.55
N VAL A 110 3.00 -10.73 4.37
CA VAL A 110 3.84 -10.48 3.21
C VAL A 110 3.02 -10.25 1.95
N CYS A 111 3.68 -9.66 0.95
CA CYS A 111 3.26 -9.68 -0.44
C CYS A 111 4.26 -10.49 -1.26
N VAL A 112 3.78 -11.38 -2.13
CA VAL A 112 4.59 -12.00 -3.17
C VAL A 112 4.21 -11.41 -4.52
N LEU A 113 5.20 -11.01 -5.31
CA LEU A 113 4.98 -10.69 -6.72
C LEU A 113 4.78 -12.00 -7.48
N PHE A 114 3.52 -12.33 -7.77
CA PHE A 114 3.14 -13.58 -8.41
C PHE A 114 3.19 -13.46 -9.93
N ASN A 115 2.95 -12.25 -10.47
CA ASN A 115 3.05 -11.91 -11.89
C ASN A 115 2.40 -12.93 -12.84
N THR A 116 1.22 -13.44 -12.46
CA THR A 116 0.42 -14.34 -13.32
C THR A 116 -0.74 -13.57 -13.94
N THR A 117 -1.34 -14.14 -14.99
CA THR A 117 -2.55 -13.57 -15.62
C THR A 117 -3.75 -13.50 -14.67
N ALA A 118 -3.83 -14.41 -13.70
CA ALA A 118 -4.94 -14.47 -12.75
C ALA A 118 -4.73 -13.62 -11.48
N ALA A 119 -3.47 -13.45 -11.03
CA ALA A 119 -3.14 -12.60 -9.89
C ALA A 119 -1.73 -12.02 -10.01
N LEU A 120 -1.62 -10.69 -9.82
CA LEU A 120 -0.34 -9.98 -9.78
C LEU A 120 0.36 -10.12 -8.43
N PHE A 121 -0.42 -10.08 -7.34
CA PHE A 121 0.07 -10.11 -5.97
C PHE A 121 -0.54 -11.28 -5.21
N LEU A 122 0.23 -11.92 -4.35
CA LEU A 122 -0.26 -12.83 -3.32
C LEU A 122 -0.01 -12.19 -1.94
N PHE A 123 -1.09 -11.79 -1.28
CA PHE A 123 -1.05 -11.28 0.09
C PHE A 123 -1.37 -12.40 1.08
N GLY A 124 -0.49 -12.61 2.06
CA GLY A 124 -0.68 -13.71 3.00
C GLY A 124 0.26 -13.73 4.19
N SER A 125 0.00 -14.68 5.09
CA SER A 125 0.81 -14.93 6.29
C SER A 125 1.81 -16.04 6.03
N ILE A 126 3.04 -15.89 6.53
CA ILE A 126 4.05 -16.95 6.53
C ILE A 126 3.68 -18.00 7.58
N VAL A 127 3.12 -19.12 7.15
CA VAL A 127 2.62 -20.20 8.03
C VAL A 127 3.48 -21.46 8.01
N GLY A 128 4.68 -21.39 7.48
CA GLY A 128 5.57 -22.53 7.41
C GLY A 128 6.77 -22.32 6.51
N VAL A 129 7.65 -23.31 6.50
CA VAL A 129 8.90 -23.28 5.74
C VAL A 129 9.36 -24.70 5.40
N ASP A 130 9.81 -24.88 4.16
CA ASP A 130 10.62 -26.02 3.76
C ASP A 130 12.07 -25.56 3.58
N LYS A 131 13.00 -26.28 4.19
CA LYS A 131 14.44 -26.16 3.96
C LYS A 131 14.89 -27.40 3.21
N LEU A 132 15.25 -27.24 1.93
CA LEU A 132 15.66 -28.31 1.03
C LEU A 132 17.05 -27.97 0.49
N LYS A 133 18.10 -28.68 0.93
CA LYS A 133 19.51 -28.36 0.63
C LYS A 133 19.85 -26.87 0.88
N LYS A 134 20.08 -26.10 -0.21
CA LYS A 134 20.39 -24.66 -0.20
C LYS A 134 19.16 -23.78 -0.47
N GLU A 135 17.99 -24.38 -0.64
CA GLU A 135 16.76 -23.68 -0.99
C GLU A 135 15.82 -23.56 0.21
N THR A 136 15.08 -22.45 0.24
CA THR A 136 14.04 -22.19 1.24
C THR A 136 12.74 -21.92 0.51
N TYR A 137 11.67 -22.59 0.92
CA TYR A 137 10.32 -22.32 0.43
C TYR A 137 9.48 -21.85 1.60
N PHE A 138 8.83 -20.70 1.47
CA PHE A 138 7.86 -20.23 2.45
C PHE A 138 6.47 -20.75 2.11
N HIS A 139 5.76 -21.15 3.14
CA HIS A 139 4.35 -21.54 3.07
C HIS A 139 3.51 -20.31 3.36
N ILE A 140 2.76 -19.84 2.39
CA ILE A 140 1.97 -18.62 2.49
C ILE A 140 0.50 -18.98 2.53
N LEU A 141 -0.17 -18.57 3.60
CA LEU A 141 -1.62 -18.68 3.71
C LEU A 141 -2.25 -17.40 3.14
N PRO A 142 -2.96 -17.45 2.00
CA PRO A 142 -3.62 -16.27 1.45
C PRO A 142 -4.59 -15.63 2.45
N HIS A 143 -4.57 -14.30 2.52
CA HIS A 143 -5.50 -13.56 3.38
C HIS A 143 -6.91 -13.50 2.77
N ASP A 144 -7.00 -13.29 1.47
CA ASP A 144 -8.25 -13.31 0.73
C ASP A 144 -8.67 -14.75 0.39
N LYS A 145 -9.93 -15.08 0.70
CA LYS A 145 -10.48 -16.44 0.51
C LYS A 145 -10.77 -16.78 -0.96
N ASN A 146 -10.90 -15.76 -1.80
CA ASN A 146 -11.19 -15.85 -3.23
C ASN A 146 -9.93 -15.82 -4.10
N PHE A 147 -8.74 -15.84 -3.50
CA PHE A 147 -7.48 -15.90 -4.25
C PHE A 147 -7.50 -17.05 -5.29
N PRO A 148 -7.13 -16.81 -6.56
CA PRO A 148 -7.46 -17.70 -7.68
C PRO A 148 -6.65 -18.99 -7.76
N PHE A 149 -5.78 -19.25 -6.79
CA PHE A 149 -4.98 -20.47 -6.70
C PHE A 149 -5.25 -21.17 -5.37
N GLN A 150 -5.93 -22.31 -5.45
CA GLN A 150 -6.26 -23.22 -4.35
C GLN A 150 -6.99 -22.54 -3.15
N ARG A 151 -8.33 -22.52 -3.19
CA ARG A 151 -9.17 -21.96 -2.11
C ARG A 151 -8.75 -22.49 -0.74
N ASN A 152 -8.35 -21.60 0.16
CA ASN A 152 -7.95 -21.89 1.56
C ASN A 152 -6.74 -22.82 1.75
N HIS A 153 -5.92 -23.07 0.71
CA HIS A 153 -4.70 -23.86 0.86
C HIS A 153 -3.47 -22.96 0.96
N VAL A 154 -2.41 -23.55 1.49
CA VAL A 154 -1.10 -22.93 1.60
C VAL A 154 -0.41 -22.96 0.25
N ILE A 155 0.10 -21.82 -0.20
CA ILE A 155 0.90 -21.70 -1.41
C ILE A 155 2.38 -21.75 -1.01
N LYS A 156 3.14 -22.66 -1.63
CA LYS A 156 4.58 -22.75 -1.42
C LYS A 156 5.29 -21.85 -2.42
N VAL A 157 6.05 -20.89 -1.92
CA VAL A 157 6.82 -19.94 -2.73
C VAL A 157 8.30 -20.10 -2.43
N LYS A 158 9.11 -20.34 -3.47
CA LYS A 158 10.57 -20.35 -3.34
C LYS A 158 11.04 -18.96 -2.91
N HIS A 159 11.79 -18.87 -1.82
CA HIS A 159 12.39 -17.62 -1.40
C HIS A 159 13.53 -17.25 -2.36
N GLN A 160 13.38 -16.11 -3.02
CA GLN A 160 14.39 -15.52 -3.88
C GLN A 160 14.62 -14.09 -3.42
N LYS A 161 15.68 -13.47 -3.94
CA LYS A 161 15.88 -12.04 -3.72
C LYS A 161 14.70 -11.29 -4.37
N ASP A 162 14.14 -10.32 -3.65
CA ASP A 162 13.16 -9.35 -4.16
C ASP A 162 11.80 -9.90 -4.64
N ASN A 163 11.44 -11.15 -4.31
CA ASN A 163 10.14 -11.71 -4.70
C ASN A 163 9.09 -11.71 -3.58
N ILE A 164 9.51 -11.65 -2.30
CA ILE A 164 8.65 -11.62 -1.12
C ILE A 164 8.96 -10.36 -0.32
N PHE A 165 7.94 -9.54 -0.09
CA PHE A 165 8.02 -8.25 0.59
C PHE A 165 7.35 -8.34 1.95
N LEU A 166 8.07 -7.94 3.01
CA LEU A 166 7.51 -7.78 4.34
C LEU A 166 6.55 -6.58 4.35
N LEU A 167 5.31 -6.80 4.79
CA LEU A 167 4.33 -5.73 4.97
C LEU A 167 4.10 -5.41 6.45
N ARG A 168 3.85 -6.44 7.26
CA ARG A 168 3.58 -6.35 8.70
C ARG A 168 4.16 -7.55 9.43
N ASP A 169 4.29 -7.42 10.74
CA ASP A 169 4.76 -8.50 11.63
C ASP A 169 3.68 -9.56 11.97
N GLY A 170 2.51 -9.45 11.34
CA GLY A 170 1.35 -10.35 11.50
C GLY A 170 0.63 -10.21 12.85
N LYS A 171 1.04 -9.25 13.70
CA LYS A 171 0.47 -9.08 15.03
C LYS A 171 -0.93 -8.49 14.93
N ASN A 172 -1.92 -9.21 15.48
CA ASN A 172 -3.29 -8.72 15.67
C ASN A 172 -3.96 -8.16 14.40
N GLU A 173 -3.68 -8.77 13.24
CA GLU A 173 -4.17 -8.27 11.96
C GLU A 173 -5.70 -8.23 11.86
N ARG A 174 -6.44 -8.94 12.71
CA ARG A 174 -7.91 -8.84 12.76
C ARG A 174 -8.43 -7.42 13.08
N TYR A 175 -7.60 -6.57 13.69
CA TYR A 175 -7.94 -5.18 14.00
C TYR A 175 -7.40 -4.18 12.98
N GLU A 176 -6.75 -4.66 11.90
CA GLU A 176 -6.40 -3.80 10.79
C GLU A 176 -7.64 -3.42 9.98
N TYR A 177 -7.57 -2.27 9.32
CA TYR A 177 -8.65 -1.81 8.46
C TYR A 177 -8.81 -2.76 7.27
N MET A 178 -10.05 -3.19 7.02
CA MET A 178 -10.39 -4.04 5.88
C MET A 178 -10.32 -3.21 4.60
N ALA A 179 -9.78 -3.80 3.55
CA ALA A 179 -9.78 -3.20 2.23
C ALA A 179 -11.20 -3.09 1.69
N THR A 180 -11.45 -2.06 0.89
CA THR A 180 -12.61 -2.03 -0.01
C THR A 180 -12.47 -3.08 -1.10
N LYS A 181 -13.56 -3.37 -1.82
CA LYS A 181 -13.55 -4.28 -2.97
C LYS A 181 -12.43 -3.89 -3.94
N ASN A 182 -11.56 -4.84 -4.25
CA ASN A 182 -10.40 -4.65 -5.12
C ASN A 182 -10.14 -5.92 -5.96
N LEU A 183 -9.39 -5.74 -7.05
CA LEU A 183 -9.04 -6.79 -8.02
C LEU A 183 -7.73 -7.52 -7.68
N VAL A 184 -6.98 -7.05 -6.67
CA VAL A 184 -5.66 -7.60 -6.29
C VAL A 184 -5.73 -8.59 -5.13
N PHE A 185 -6.94 -9.00 -4.71
CA PHE A 185 -7.14 -9.94 -3.60
C PHE A 185 -6.50 -9.47 -2.29
N ALA A 186 -6.48 -8.16 -2.07
CA ALA A 186 -6.05 -7.57 -0.81
C ALA A 186 -7.21 -7.64 0.20
N LYS A 187 -6.93 -8.16 1.40
CA LYS A 187 -7.88 -8.21 2.52
C LYS A 187 -7.83 -6.94 3.36
N TYR A 188 -6.64 -6.37 3.53
CA TYR A 188 -6.40 -5.24 4.42
C TYR A 188 -5.98 -3.99 3.66
N GLN A 189 -6.31 -2.81 4.19
CA GLN A 189 -6.06 -1.55 3.51
C GLN A 189 -4.56 -1.31 3.22
N TYR A 190 -3.67 -1.67 4.16
CA TYR A 190 -2.22 -1.54 3.94
C TYR A 190 -1.71 -2.39 2.76
N GLN A 191 -2.41 -3.46 2.41
CA GLN A 191 -2.07 -4.32 1.26
C GLN A 191 -2.48 -3.65 -0.05
N VAL A 192 -3.65 -2.99 -0.07
CA VAL A 192 -4.09 -2.15 -1.18
C VAL A 192 -3.10 -1.00 -1.39
N GLU A 193 -2.71 -0.30 -0.32
CA GLU A 193 -1.73 0.79 -0.38
C GLU A 193 -0.40 0.32 -0.97
N PHE A 194 0.07 -0.87 -0.60
CA PHE A 194 1.27 -1.48 -1.18
C PHE A 194 1.08 -1.77 -2.69
N ALA A 195 -0.05 -2.38 -3.08
CA ALA A 195 -0.35 -2.63 -4.50
C ALA A 195 -0.42 -1.34 -5.31
N GLU A 196 -1.10 -0.30 -4.79
CA GLU A 196 -1.20 1.02 -5.40
C GLU A 196 0.18 1.64 -5.60
N MET A 197 1.05 1.56 -4.61
CA MET A 197 2.42 2.07 -4.71
C MET A 197 3.21 1.36 -5.83
N VAL A 198 3.22 0.02 -5.84
CA VAL A 198 3.97 -0.77 -6.82
C VAL A 198 3.44 -0.54 -8.24
N ILE A 199 2.12 -0.59 -8.43
CA ILE A 199 1.49 -0.36 -9.74
C ILE A 199 1.73 1.07 -10.21
N SER A 200 1.56 2.06 -9.33
CA SER A 200 1.79 3.46 -9.66
C SER A 200 3.20 3.68 -10.18
N TYR A 201 4.22 3.15 -9.50
CA TYR A 201 5.61 3.29 -9.91
C TYR A 201 5.85 2.73 -11.31
N ILE A 202 5.37 1.52 -11.60
CA ILE A 202 5.59 0.87 -12.90
C ILE A 202 4.80 1.56 -14.02
N LYS A 203 3.52 1.87 -13.79
CA LYS A 203 2.61 2.33 -14.84
C LYS A 203 2.74 3.82 -15.14
N SER A 204 3.06 4.66 -14.15
CA SER A 204 3.25 6.10 -14.38
C SER A 204 4.45 6.37 -15.29
N THR A 205 5.59 5.75 -15.03
CA THR A 205 6.80 5.87 -15.87
C THR A 205 6.53 5.45 -17.31
N GLN A 206 5.89 4.29 -17.50
CA GLN A 206 5.53 3.82 -18.84
C GLN A 206 4.60 4.81 -19.57
N LEU A 207 3.61 5.36 -18.86
CA LEU A 207 2.67 6.31 -19.45
C LEU A 207 3.38 7.60 -19.87
N ILE A 208 4.27 8.15 -19.03
CA ILE A 208 5.05 9.35 -19.34
C ILE A 208 5.92 9.13 -20.58
N ILE A 209 6.67 8.02 -20.63
CA ILE A 209 7.49 7.65 -21.80
C ILE A 209 6.63 7.60 -23.06
N ASN A 210 5.45 6.96 -22.99
CA ASN A 210 4.53 6.88 -24.13
C ASN A 210 4.02 8.24 -24.64
N TYR A 211 3.97 9.28 -23.80
CA TYR A 211 3.58 10.64 -24.20
C TYR A 211 4.78 11.46 -24.71
N VAL A 212 5.97 11.26 -24.14
CA VAL A 212 7.18 11.98 -24.54
C VAL A 212 7.72 11.47 -25.88
N SER A 213 7.67 10.15 -26.11
CA SER A 213 8.22 9.54 -27.33
C SER A 213 7.34 9.72 -28.57
N ASP A 214 6.05 9.98 -28.42
CA ASP A 214 5.11 10.15 -29.53
C ASP A 214 4.67 11.61 -29.69
N LYS A 215 5.34 12.33 -30.58
CA LYS A 215 5.02 13.74 -30.90
C LYS A 215 3.61 13.93 -31.47
N ASN A 216 2.96 12.88 -31.96
CA ASN A 216 1.59 12.96 -32.48
C ASN A 216 0.55 12.87 -31.37
N LYS A 217 0.89 12.30 -30.22
CA LYS A 217 -0.01 12.14 -29.08
C LYS A 217 -0.52 13.48 -28.58
N THR A 218 -1.82 13.55 -28.34
CA THR A 218 -2.50 14.78 -27.91
C THR A 218 -2.86 14.68 -26.44
N ILE A 219 -2.66 15.78 -25.70
CA ILE A 219 -3.10 15.90 -24.30
C ILE A 219 -4.54 16.40 -24.29
N ASN A 220 -5.46 15.61 -23.73
CA ASN A 220 -6.88 15.94 -23.65
C ASN A 220 -7.56 15.17 -22.48
N GLU A 221 -8.90 15.19 -22.45
CA GLU A 221 -9.73 14.40 -21.53
C GLU A 221 -9.28 12.94 -21.38
N LYS A 222 -9.00 12.26 -22.50
CA LYS A 222 -8.59 10.87 -22.49
C LYS A 222 -7.28 10.69 -21.73
N THR A 223 -6.38 11.67 -21.77
CA THR A 223 -5.09 11.62 -21.05
C THR A 223 -5.28 11.51 -19.55
N ILE A 224 -6.19 12.26 -18.94
CA ILE A 224 -6.42 12.16 -17.50
C ILE A 224 -7.16 10.87 -17.11
N LEU A 225 -8.06 10.38 -17.96
CA LEU A 225 -8.67 9.04 -17.78
C LEU A 225 -7.61 7.94 -17.87
N GLU A 226 -6.66 8.05 -18.82
CA GLU A 226 -5.50 7.15 -18.96
C GLU A 226 -4.59 7.22 -17.74
N CYS A 227 -4.33 8.41 -17.18
CA CYS A 227 -3.57 8.56 -15.93
C CYS A 227 -4.24 7.78 -14.80
N HIS A 228 -5.54 7.97 -14.61
CA HIS A 228 -6.29 7.29 -13.57
C HIS A 228 -6.29 5.76 -13.79
N LYS A 229 -6.53 5.31 -15.02
CA LYS A 229 -6.51 3.88 -15.37
C LYS A 229 -5.11 3.27 -15.18
N ALA A 230 -4.05 4.00 -15.50
CA ALA A 230 -2.67 3.53 -15.30
C ALA A 230 -2.37 3.31 -13.81
N LEU A 231 -2.81 4.22 -12.95
CA LEU A 231 -2.58 4.14 -11.51
C LEU A 231 -3.43 3.06 -10.81
N PHE A 232 -4.67 2.87 -11.27
CA PHE A 232 -5.69 2.13 -10.51
C PHE A 232 -6.33 0.96 -11.25
N GLY A 233 -6.08 0.79 -12.55
CA GLY A 233 -6.75 -0.18 -13.43
C GLY A 233 -6.54 -1.65 -13.08
N HIS A 234 -5.48 -1.95 -12.33
CA HIS A 234 -5.22 -3.30 -11.83
C HIS A 234 -5.84 -3.55 -10.45
N ILE A 235 -6.41 -2.52 -9.81
CA ILE A 235 -6.85 -2.54 -8.40
C ILE A 235 -8.36 -2.34 -8.31
N TYR A 236 -8.92 -1.45 -9.11
CA TYR A 236 -10.34 -1.10 -9.07
C TYR A 236 -10.98 -1.25 -10.46
N ASP A 237 -12.22 -1.74 -10.48
CA ASP A 237 -13.03 -1.94 -11.70
C ASP A 237 -13.47 -0.61 -12.31
N TRP A 238 -13.70 0.42 -11.49
CA TRP A 238 -14.09 1.77 -11.92
C TRP A 238 -12.91 2.65 -12.39
N ALA A 239 -11.69 2.12 -12.42
CA ALA A 239 -10.52 2.92 -12.75
C ALA A 239 -10.49 3.40 -14.21
N GLY A 240 -10.47 4.72 -14.38
CA GLY A 240 -10.50 5.38 -15.69
C GLY A 240 -11.91 5.81 -16.10
N GLU A 241 -12.91 5.54 -15.27
CA GLU A 241 -14.29 5.95 -15.48
C GLU A 241 -14.64 7.17 -14.63
N TYR A 242 -15.52 8.01 -15.14
CA TYR A 242 -16.08 9.11 -14.37
C TYR A 242 -16.89 8.59 -13.19
N ARG A 243 -16.86 9.31 -12.06
CA ARG A 243 -17.79 9.02 -10.97
C ARG A 243 -19.23 9.26 -11.43
N ASN A 244 -20.13 8.44 -10.91
CA ASN A 244 -21.57 8.47 -11.19
C ASN A 244 -22.40 8.93 -9.98
N HIS A 245 -21.76 9.44 -8.94
CA HIS A 245 -22.39 9.91 -7.71
C HIS A 245 -21.70 11.19 -7.19
N PRO A 246 -22.37 11.97 -6.33
CA PRO A 246 -21.76 13.12 -5.68
C PRO A 246 -20.55 12.73 -4.82
N VAL A 247 -19.47 13.50 -4.92
CA VAL A 247 -18.29 13.37 -4.07
C VAL A 247 -18.02 14.73 -3.42
N VAL A 248 -17.87 14.74 -2.10
CA VAL A 248 -17.55 15.95 -1.33
C VAL A 248 -16.12 15.84 -0.82
N VAL A 249 -15.34 16.89 -1.02
CA VAL A 249 -13.95 16.94 -0.55
C VAL A 249 -13.81 18.00 0.54
N GLY A 250 -13.54 17.54 1.76
CA GLY A 250 -13.39 18.43 2.91
C GLY A 250 -14.75 18.95 3.39
N ASP A 251 -15.08 20.17 3.02
CA ASP A 251 -16.24 20.90 3.53
C ASP A 251 -17.50 20.65 2.68
N LYS A 252 -18.61 20.30 3.33
CA LYS A 252 -19.91 20.05 2.68
C LYS A 252 -20.53 21.31 2.10
N GLU A 253 -20.15 22.49 2.58
CA GLU A 253 -20.65 23.77 2.06
C GLU A 253 -20.03 24.12 0.69
N ARG A 254 -19.05 23.33 0.22
CA ARG A 254 -18.30 23.61 -1.00
C ARG A 254 -18.20 22.36 -1.87
N PRO A 255 -19.31 21.94 -2.50
CA PRO A 255 -19.35 20.71 -3.28
C PRO A 255 -18.41 20.79 -4.49
N THR A 256 -17.93 19.61 -4.90
CA THR A 256 -17.29 19.45 -6.21
C THR A 256 -18.34 19.54 -7.32
N MET A 257 -17.91 19.56 -8.58
CA MET A 257 -18.82 19.56 -9.74
C MET A 257 -19.94 18.52 -9.62
N GLU A 258 -21.13 18.80 -10.14
CA GLU A 258 -22.16 17.77 -10.20
C GLU A 258 -21.73 16.63 -11.13
N HIS A 259 -21.98 15.39 -10.71
CA HIS A 259 -21.45 14.19 -11.39
C HIS A 259 -21.87 14.08 -12.86
N ASN A 260 -23.07 14.59 -13.21
CA ASN A 260 -23.57 14.67 -14.59
C ASN A 260 -22.85 15.74 -15.45
N GLU A 261 -22.29 16.79 -14.85
CA GLU A 261 -21.57 17.86 -15.56
C GLU A 261 -20.05 17.59 -15.66
N VAL A 262 -19.51 16.63 -14.89
CA VAL A 262 -18.06 16.32 -14.82
C VAL A 262 -17.42 16.19 -16.20
N LYS A 263 -17.99 15.37 -17.09
CA LYS A 263 -17.41 15.12 -18.42
C LYS A 263 -17.33 16.39 -19.28
N LYS A 264 -18.42 17.18 -19.26
CA LYS A 264 -18.52 18.43 -20.02
C LYS A 264 -17.53 19.47 -19.48
N SER A 265 -17.47 19.62 -18.17
CA SER A 265 -16.55 20.56 -17.50
C SER A 265 -15.08 20.18 -17.70
N LEU A 266 -14.75 18.89 -17.62
CA LEU A 266 -13.39 18.41 -17.85
C LEU A 266 -12.95 18.63 -19.31
N LYS A 267 -13.83 18.35 -20.27
CA LYS A 267 -13.57 18.68 -21.69
C LYS A 267 -13.34 20.16 -21.90
N ALA A 268 -14.12 21.03 -21.26
CA ALA A 268 -13.99 22.48 -21.36
C ALA A 268 -12.63 22.95 -20.79
N CYS A 269 -12.28 22.52 -19.58
CA CYS A 269 -10.99 22.78 -18.93
C CYS A 269 -9.81 22.40 -19.84
N LEU A 270 -9.87 21.19 -20.42
CA LEU A 270 -8.75 20.64 -21.18
C LEU A 270 -8.64 21.14 -22.63
N ARG A 271 -9.57 21.97 -23.12
CA ARG A 271 -9.37 22.73 -24.37
C ARG A 271 -8.13 23.62 -24.31
N GLY A 272 -7.74 24.05 -23.11
CA GLY A 272 -6.52 24.79 -22.87
C GLY A 272 -5.23 23.96 -23.02
N CYS A 273 -5.29 22.66 -23.28
CA CYS A 273 -4.13 21.77 -23.40
C CYS A 273 -3.85 21.29 -24.83
N THR A 274 -4.50 21.88 -25.84
CA THR A 274 -4.18 21.54 -27.24
C THR A 274 -2.73 21.90 -27.57
N LYS A 275 -2.13 21.26 -28.57
CA LYS A 275 -0.76 21.59 -29.02
C LYS A 275 -0.60 23.09 -29.33
N LYS A 276 -1.62 23.71 -29.94
CA LYS A 276 -1.65 25.15 -30.23
C LYS A 276 -1.65 26.02 -28.97
N GLU A 277 -2.35 25.60 -27.92
CA GLU A 277 -2.35 26.36 -26.66
C GLU A 277 -1.05 26.16 -25.88
N LEU A 278 -0.51 24.94 -25.87
CA LEU A 278 0.76 24.65 -25.21
C LEU A 278 1.94 25.32 -25.92
N SER A 279 1.92 25.46 -27.25
CA SER A 279 2.98 26.15 -28.02
C SER A 279 3.06 27.66 -27.78
N LYS A 280 2.10 28.25 -27.05
CA LYS A 280 2.15 29.67 -26.65
C LYS A 280 2.94 29.89 -25.36
N ILE A 281 3.26 28.84 -24.63
CA ILE A 281 4.00 28.91 -23.37
C ILE A 281 5.50 28.91 -23.71
N ASN A 282 6.16 30.04 -23.44
CA ASN A 282 7.57 30.29 -23.81
C ASN A 282 8.47 30.43 -22.58
N SER A 283 7.92 30.35 -21.37
CA SER A 283 8.69 30.47 -20.13
C SER A 283 8.25 29.47 -19.07
N LYS A 284 9.19 29.15 -18.17
CA LYS A 284 8.89 28.37 -16.95
C LYS A 284 7.75 29.00 -16.14
N ALA A 285 7.71 30.33 -16.03
CA ALA A 285 6.68 31.03 -15.27
C ALA A 285 5.28 30.80 -15.86
N GLU A 286 5.13 30.95 -17.18
CA GLU A 286 3.87 30.69 -17.88
C GLU A 286 3.43 29.22 -17.73
N LEU A 287 4.37 28.27 -17.81
CA LEU A 287 4.10 26.86 -17.58
C LEU A 287 3.58 26.62 -16.15
N VAL A 288 4.26 27.17 -15.14
CA VAL A 288 3.86 27.03 -13.73
C VAL A 288 2.45 27.58 -13.52
N HIS A 289 2.14 28.77 -14.08
CA HIS A 289 0.80 29.34 -14.01
C HIS A 289 -0.24 28.44 -14.67
N LYS A 290 0.06 27.91 -15.86
CA LYS A 290 -0.82 26.99 -16.58
C LYS A 290 -1.10 25.73 -15.76
N LEU A 291 -0.07 25.08 -15.23
CA LEU A 291 -0.20 23.86 -14.44
C LEU A 291 -0.97 24.10 -13.13
N ALA A 292 -0.77 25.24 -12.48
CA ALA A 292 -1.52 25.61 -11.27
C ALA A 292 -3.01 25.81 -11.56
N THR A 293 -3.36 26.48 -12.66
CA THR A 293 -4.75 26.66 -13.08
C THR A 293 -5.40 25.32 -13.44
N LEU A 294 -4.73 24.49 -14.24
CA LEU A 294 -5.22 23.15 -14.57
C LEU A 294 -5.42 22.30 -13.31
N HIS A 295 -4.47 22.33 -12.37
CA HIS A 295 -4.59 21.60 -11.11
C HIS A 295 -5.83 22.02 -10.34
N ALA A 296 -6.01 23.33 -10.10
CA ALA A 296 -7.13 23.87 -9.34
C ALA A 296 -8.48 23.52 -9.98
N GLU A 297 -8.62 23.73 -11.30
CA GLU A 297 -9.85 23.44 -12.03
C GLU A 297 -10.19 21.95 -12.00
N ILE A 298 -9.23 21.06 -12.27
CA ILE A 298 -9.49 19.63 -12.27
C ILE A 298 -9.76 19.12 -10.85
N ALA A 299 -9.09 19.67 -9.83
CA ALA A 299 -9.32 19.32 -8.44
C ALA A 299 -10.74 19.69 -7.98
N TRP A 300 -11.29 20.81 -8.48
CA TRP A 300 -12.68 21.21 -8.26
C TRP A 300 -13.68 20.36 -9.04
N ILE A 301 -13.37 20.03 -10.31
CA ILE A 301 -14.19 19.11 -11.12
C ILE A 301 -14.28 17.73 -10.45
N HIS A 302 -13.17 17.25 -9.90
CA HIS A 302 -13.07 16.00 -9.15
C HIS A 302 -13.66 14.79 -9.89
N PRO A 303 -13.10 14.41 -11.05
CA PRO A 303 -13.78 13.54 -12.01
C PRO A 303 -13.98 12.08 -11.58
N PHE A 304 -13.21 11.59 -10.60
CA PHE A 304 -13.20 10.18 -10.18
C PHE A 304 -13.77 9.98 -8.77
N GLN A 305 -14.12 8.74 -8.43
CA GLN A 305 -14.61 8.38 -7.09
C GLN A 305 -13.51 8.54 -6.02
N ASP A 306 -12.30 8.11 -6.32
CA ASP A 306 -11.08 8.33 -5.52
C ASP A 306 -9.88 8.47 -6.47
N GLY A 307 -8.69 8.80 -5.96
CA GLY A 307 -7.47 8.85 -6.77
C GLY A 307 -7.28 10.14 -7.57
N ASN A 308 -8.17 11.13 -7.42
CA ASN A 308 -8.14 12.41 -8.14
C ASN A 308 -6.79 13.13 -8.01
N GLY A 309 -6.32 13.37 -6.79
CA GLY A 309 -5.06 14.09 -6.57
C GLY A 309 -3.84 13.41 -7.20
N ARG A 310 -3.79 12.07 -7.18
CA ARG A 310 -2.70 11.28 -7.78
C ARG A 310 -2.75 11.35 -9.31
N SER A 311 -3.96 11.25 -9.88
CA SER A 311 -4.19 11.33 -11.33
C SER A 311 -3.88 12.72 -11.89
N ILE A 312 -4.28 13.78 -11.19
CA ILE A 312 -3.98 15.17 -11.58
C ILE A 312 -2.48 15.40 -11.62
N ARG A 313 -1.74 15.00 -10.58
CA ARG A 313 -0.29 15.22 -10.56
C ARG A 313 0.43 14.45 -11.67
N LEU A 314 0.04 13.20 -11.95
CA LEU A 314 0.57 12.44 -13.10
C LEU A 314 0.25 13.13 -14.43
N PHE A 315 -0.98 13.64 -14.60
CA PHE A 315 -1.37 14.41 -15.78
C PHE A 315 -0.49 15.66 -15.96
N LEU A 316 -0.24 16.43 -14.89
CA LEU A 316 0.61 17.61 -14.95
C LEU A 316 2.07 17.27 -15.21
N GLN A 317 2.57 16.15 -14.68
CA GLN A 317 3.89 15.64 -14.99
C GLN A 317 4.02 15.32 -16.49
N ILE A 318 3.01 14.68 -17.10
CA ILE A 318 2.98 14.46 -18.55
C ILE A 318 3.01 15.78 -19.32
N VAL A 319 2.21 16.78 -18.92
CA VAL A 319 2.21 18.10 -19.57
C VAL A 319 3.59 18.77 -19.46
N ALA A 320 4.19 18.80 -18.27
CA ALA A 320 5.51 19.40 -18.07
C ALA A 320 6.62 18.70 -18.87
N THR A 321 6.66 17.37 -18.83
CA THR A 321 7.72 16.60 -19.51
C THR A 321 7.60 16.64 -21.03
N THR A 322 6.37 16.66 -21.58
CA THR A 322 6.18 16.87 -23.03
C THR A 322 6.58 18.27 -23.50
N MET A 323 6.69 19.22 -22.58
CA MET A 323 7.17 20.58 -22.81
C MET A 323 8.66 20.78 -22.50
N GLY A 324 9.40 19.71 -22.18
CA GLY A 324 10.84 19.78 -21.91
C GLY A 324 11.21 20.17 -20.47
N TYR A 325 10.29 19.99 -19.51
CA TYR A 325 10.55 20.26 -18.09
C TYR A 325 10.47 19.00 -17.23
N GLU A 326 11.34 18.90 -16.23
CA GLU A 326 11.21 17.92 -15.16
C GLU A 326 10.10 18.35 -14.19
N PHE A 327 9.32 17.40 -13.70
CA PHE A 327 8.34 17.61 -12.63
C PHE A 327 8.70 16.73 -11.42
N ASP A 328 9.24 17.36 -10.38
CA ASP A 328 9.65 16.71 -9.14
C ASP A 328 8.44 16.49 -8.21
N MET A 329 7.92 15.27 -8.23
CA MET A 329 6.76 14.85 -7.44
C MET A 329 7.03 14.85 -5.92
N GLU A 330 8.29 14.72 -5.49
CA GLU A 330 8.63 14.69 -4.06
C GLU A 330 8.35 16.03 -3.37
N LYS A 331 8.41 17.14 -4.14
CA LYS A 331 8.04 18.47 -3.64
C LYS A 331 6.56 18.58 -3.29
N LEU A 332 5.71 17.71 -3.83
CA LEU A 332 4.26 17.73 -3.58
C LEU A 332 3.82 16.67 -2.56
N ASP A 333 4.39 15.47 -2.61
CA ASP A 333 3.88 14.31 -1.83
C ASP A 333 5.00 13.44 -1.22
N GLY A 334 6.26 13.92 -1.20
CA GLY A 334 7.41 13.13 -0.75
C GLY A 334 7.48 12.88 0.75
N ASP A 335 6.90 13.78 1.56
CA ASP A 335 6.81 13.61 3.00
C ASP A 335 5.48 14.14 3.57
N VAL A 336 5.24 13.90 4.86
CA VAL A 336 4.01 14.33 5.54
C VAL A 336 3.85 15.85 5.53
N ARG A 337 4.95 16.62 5.57
CA ARG A 337 4.93 18.09 5.57
C ARG A 337 4.56 18.62 4.18
N ASN A 338 5.20 18.13 3.13
CA ASN A 338 4.93 18.47 1.75
C ASN A 338 3.49 18.10 1.38
N LYS A 339 3.03 16.90 1.77
CA LYS A 339 1.65 16.46 1.57
C LYS A 339 0.64 17.40 2.23
N ARG A 340 0.89 17.82 3.47
CA ARG A 340 0.02 18.80 4.17
C ARG A 340 0.03 20.15 3.47
N ALA A 341 1.20 20.65 3.07
CA ALA A 341 1.35 21.91 2.33
C ALA A 341 0.62 21.86 0.98
N TYR A 342 0.76 20.76 0.25
CA TYR A 342 0.05 20.49 -1.00
C TYR A 342 -1.46 20.52 -0.81
N HIS A 343 -2.00 19.75 0.15
CA HIS A 343 -3.45 19.76 0.41
C HIS A 343 -3.98 21.13 0.82
N TYR A 344 -3.21 21.90 1.59
CA TYR A 344 -3.55 23.28 1.92
C TYR A 344 -3.55 24.19 0.68
N ALA A 345 -2.53 24.10 -0.17
CA ALA A 345 -2.42 24.90 -1.38
C ALA A 345 -3.53 24.60 -2.39
N VAL A 346 -3.89 23.32 -2.57
CA VAL A 346 -5.00 22.90 -3.44
C VAL A 346 -6.32 23.45 -2.93
N ARG A 347 -6.61 23.33 -1.63
CA ARG A 347 -7.84 23.91 -1.06
C ARG A 347 -7.92 25.43 -1.26
N ARG A 348 -6.81 26.14 -1.07
CA ARG A 348 -6.74 27.60 -1.31
C ARG A 348 -6.92 27.94 -2.79
N ALA A 349 -6.37 27.14 -3.69
CA ALA A 349 -6.48 27.38 -5.13
C ALA A 349 -7.90 27.18 -5.67
N ILE A 350 -8.65 26.21 -5.12
CA ILE A 350 -10.04 25.98 -5.54
C ILE A 350 -10.96 27.16 -5.14
N HIS A 351 -10.67 27.87 -4.04
CA HIS A 351 -11.63 28.80 -3.45
C HIS A 351 -11.18 30.26 -3.37
N ASP A 352 -9.89 30.53 -3.18
CA ASP A 352 -9.41 31.85 -2.78
C ASP A 352 -8.32 32.38 -3.73
N SER A 353 -7.19 31.67 -3.79
CA SER A 353 -5.99 32.14 -4.49
C SER A 353 -5.05 30.99 -4.83
N ASN A 354 -4.61 30.97 -6.09
CA ASN A 354 -3.65 29.99 -6.60
C ASN A 354 -2.21 30.24 -6.16
N ARG A 355 -1.92 31.33 -5.42
CA ARG A 355 -0.55 31.75 -5.09
C ARG A 355 0.28 30.65 -4.41
N ASN A 356 -0.33 29.93 -3.47
CA ASN A 356 0.36 28.83 -2.76
C ASN A 356 0.65 27.64 -3.69
N LEU A 357 -0.29 27.35 -4.60
CA LEU A 357 -0.14 26.25 -5.54
C LEU A 357 0.89 26.57 -6.64
N ILE A 358 0.89 27.82 -7.12
CA ILE A 358 1.92 28.37 -8.03
C ILE A 358 3.31 28.24 -7.38
N ALA A 359 3.45 28.65 -6.13
CA ALA A 359 4.74 28.55 -5.42
C ALA A 359 5.22 27.10 -5.27
N LEU A 360 4.32 26.16 -4.99
CA LEU A 360 4.66 24.73 -4.91
C LEU A 360 5.06 24.15 -6.28
N ILE A 361 4.28 24.44 -7.33
CA ILE A 361 4.57 23.94 -8.68
C ILE A 361 5.86 24.57 -9.21
N SER A 362 6.13 25.84 -8.95
CA SER A 362 7.39 26.51 -9.33
C SER A 362 8.63 25.80 -8.76
N ARG A 363 8.52 25.30 -7.53
CA ARG A 363 9.57 24.51 -6.86
C ARG A 363 9.70 23.09 -7.39
N ALA A 364 8.63 22.54 -7.99
CA ALA A 364 8.61 21.21 -8.57
C ALA A 364 9.11 21.18 -10.02
N ILE A 365 8.99 22.29 -10.76
CA ILE A 365 9.43 22.39 -12.15
C ILE A 365 10.93 22.72 -12.24
N LYS A 366 11.69 21.91 -12.98
CA LYS A 366 13.10 22.19 -13.34
C LYS A 366 13.25 22.15 -14.87
N GLU A 367 14.17 22.96 -15.39
CA GLU A 367 14.58 22.87 -16.80
C GLU A 367 15.44 21.61 -16.96
N LEU A 368 15.23 20.88 -18.06
CA LEU A 368 15.96 19.65 -18.39
C LEU A 368 17.36 19.92 -18.94
#